data_AF-A0A7W4HQ40-F1
#
_entry.id   AF-A0A7W4HQ40-F1
#
_cell.length_a   1.000
_cell.length_b   1.000
_cell.length_c   1.000
_cell.angle_alpha   90.00
_cell.angle_beta   90.00
_cell.angle_gamma   90.00
#
_symmetry.space_group_name_H-M   'P 1'
#
loop_
_entity.id
_entity.type
_entity.pdbx_description
1 polymer ?
#
loop_
_entity_poly.entity_id
_entity_poly.type
_entity_poly.pdbx_seq_one_letter_code
_entity_poly.pdbx_strand_id
1 'polypeptide(L)'
;MDTSNVTKTPVTQPTASSKSYLPALLLAIGVPMTGLSRIYTGHRDGKFRFTVLVSDIIIMVAFVGLVCVLAAAGQTTEQLPQVLQVATLIGLIYVAITVPILILWGIIDFFLALHRTTDATGLPLASTERDTRWARRLYWLAVSITLAQVAIAIAGSIFFSQVKIDTNTLTPPYSPQGSQHLPGGGEVRSL
;
A
#
# COMPACT_ATOMS: atom_id res chain seq x y z
N MET A 1 54.16 11.39 50.45
CA MET A 1 53.35 12.17 49.49
C MET A 1 52.57 11.15 48.67
N ASP A 2 51.37 10.83 49.14
CA ASP A 2 50.44 9.97 48.42
C ASP A 2 49.71 10.82 47.38
N THR A 3 49.97 10.57 46.11
CA THR A 3 49.21 11.15 45.00
C THR A 3 48.66 10.03 44.13
N SER A 4 47.51 9.53 44.57
CA SER A 4 46.36 9.09 43.77
C SER A 4 46.66 8.57 42.36
N ASN A 5 46.79 7.25 42.24
CA ASN A 5 46.49 6.52 41.01
C ASN A 5 45.02 6.76 40.64
N VAL A 6 44.76 7.74 39.76
CA VAL A 6 43.47 7.84 39.09
C VAL A 6 43.41 6.72 38.07
N THR A 7 42.91 5.56 38.49
CA THR A 7 42.42 4.52 37.60
C THR A 7 41.27 5.12 36.79
N LYS A 8 41.58 5.71 35.64
CA LYS A 8 40.59 5.91 34.60
C LYS A 8 40.17 4.51 34.16
N THR A 9 39.03 4.03 34.68
CA THR A 9 38.28 2.97 34.02
C THR A 9 38.18 3.35 32.55
N PRO A 10 38.71 2.54 31.61
CA PRO A 10 38.46 2.79 30.21
C PRO A 10 36.95 2.61 30.06
N VAL A 11 36.23 3.70 29.82
CA VAL A 11 34.86 3.58 29.30
C VAL A 11 35.07 3.00 27.92
N THR A 12 35.05 1.66 27.83
CA THR A 12 35.07 0.93 26.57
C THR A 12 33.81 1.33 25.84
N GLN A 13 33.91 2.40 25.06
CA GLN A 13 32.85 2.81 24.17
C GLN A 13 32.58 1.62 23.26
N PRO A 14 31.33 1.11 23.18
CA PRO A 14 31.03 -0.06 22.36
C PRO A 14 31.50 0.21 20.93
N THR A 15 32.44 -0.59 20.43
CA THR A 15 32.97 -0.46 19.06
C THR A 15 31.92 -0.85 18.00
N ALA A 16 30.84 -1.48 18.44
CA ALA A 16 29.65 -1.79 17.64
C ALA A 16 28.39 -1.65 18.48
N SER A 17 27.28 -1.37 17.80
CA SER A 17 25.94 -1.42 18.39
C SER A 17 25.62 -2.82 18.89
N SER A 18 24.86 -2.95 19.98
CA SER A 18 24.31 -4.25 20.42
C SER A 18 23.31 -4.85 19.42
N LYS A 19 22.91 -4.06 18.40
CA LYS A 19 21.97 -4.44 17.36
C LYS A 19 22.71 -5.03 16.16
N SER A 20 22.18 -6.12 15.63
CA SER A 20 22.81 -6.85 14.53
C SER A 20 22.24 -6.45 13.16
N TYR A 21 23.09 -6.47 12.14
CA TYR A 21 22.72 -6.10 10.77
C TYR A 21 21.75 -7.09 10.11
N LEU A 22 21.94 -8.39 10.33
CA LEU A 22 21.15 -9.43 9.66
C LEU A 22 19.65 -9.40 10.07
N PRO A 23 19.28 -9.32 11.36
CA PRO A 23 17.88 -9.13 11.77
C PRO A 23 17.28 -7.84 11.20
N ALA A 24 18.01 -6.72 11.24
CA ALA A 24 17.53 -5.46 10.68
C ALA A 24 17.19 -5.57 9.19
N LEU A 25 18.04 -6.29 8.44
CA LEU A 25 17.84 -6.58 7.03
C LEU A 25 16.67 -7.54 6.78
N LEU A 26 16.55 -8.61 7.57
CA LEU A 26 15.42 -9.55 7.46
C LEU A 26 14.08 -8.87 7.76
N LEU A 27 14.03 -8.00 8.76
CA LEU A 27 12.85 -7.19 9.07
C LEU A 27 12.50 -6.25 7.91
N ALA A 28 13.50 -5.68 7.23
CA ALA A 28 13.28 -4.84 6.07
C ALA A 28 12.81 -5.63 4.83
N ILE A 29 13.27 -6.87 4.64
CA ILE A 29 12.85 -7.73 3.52
C ILE A 29 11.49 -8.35 3.76
N GLY A 30 11.28 -8.90 4.96
CA GLY A 30 10.05 -9.62 5.29
C GLY A 30 8.86 -8.70 5.46
N VAL A 31 9.08 -7.48 5.97
CA VAL A 31 7.99 -6.55 6.27
C VAL A 31 8.32 -5.10 5.89
N PRO A 32 8.65 -4.82 4.61
CA PRO A 32 9.18 -3.53 4.16
C PRO A 32 8.22 -2.36 4.42
N MET A 33 6.91 -2.61 4.39
CA MET A 33 5.89 -1.56 4.55
C MET A 33 5.69 -1.10 5.99
N THR A 34 6.15 -1.87 6.98
CA THR A 34 5.86 -1.58 8.39
C THR A 34 6.85 -0.62 9.05
N GLY A 35 8.05 -0.44 8.49
CA GLY A 35 9.12 0.32 9.13
C GLY A 35 9.69 -0.32 10.40
N LEU A 36 9.42 -1.61 10.65
CA LEU A 36 9.91 -2.33 11.83
C LEU A 36 11.45 -2.40 11.89
N SER A 37 12.14 -2.47 10.74
CA SER A 37 13.60 -2.39 10.65
C SER A 37 14.15 -1.08 11.26
N ARG A 38 13.42 0.02 11.05
CA ARG A 38 13.75 1.34 11.60
C ARG A 38 13.51 1.41 13.10
N ILE A 39 12.40 0.82 13.56
CA ILE A 39 12.10 0.70 15.00
C ILE A 39 13.20 -0.11 15.69
N TYR A 40 13.60 -1.25 15.10
CA TYR A 40 14.68 -2.10 15.61
C TYR A 40 16.00 -1.33 15.72
N THR A 41 16.39 -0.63 14.66
CA THR A 41 17.61 0.21 14.65
C THR A 41 17.52 1.46 15.54
N GLY A 42 16.33 1.80 16.05
CA GLY A 42 16.09 2.90 17.00
C GLY A 42 15.73 4.23 16.34
N HIS A 43 15.47 4.24 15.04
CA HIS A 43 15.10 5.45 14.30
C HIS A 43 13.64 5.82 14.61
N ARG A 44 13.41 7.09 14.98
CA ARG A 44 12.08 7.58 15.40
C ARG A 44 11.03 7.48 14.29
N ASP A 45 11.44 7.63 13.03
CA ASP A 45 10.55 7.54 11.86
C ASP A 45 9.88 6.17 11.71
N GLY A 46 10.45 5.12 12.30
CA GLY A 46 9.87 3.78 12.25
C GLY A 46 8.50 3.70 12.92
N LYS A 47 8.31 4.42 14.04
CA LYS A 47 7.04 4.41 14.79
C LYS A 47 5.93 5.08 14.00
N PHE A 48 6.22 6.24 13.41
CA PHE A 48 5.27 6.96 12.56
C PHE A 48 4.78 6.06 11.41
N ARG A 49 5.72 5.39 10.74
CA ARG A 49 5.46 4.44 9.66
C ARG A 49 4.54 3.30 10.08
N PHE A 50 4.86 2.68 11.20
CA PHE A 50 4.04 1.60 11.74
C PHE A 50 2.62 2.07 12.08
N THR A 51 2.48 3.23 12.72
CA THR A 51 1.17 3.81 13.06
C THR A 51 0.34 4.12 11.81
N VAL A 52 0.95 4.67 10.75
CA VAL A 52 0.25 4.95 9.49
C VAL A 52 -0.31 3.65 8.88
N LEU A 53 0.50 2.60 8.81
CA LEU A 53 0.05 1.31 8.27
C LEU A 53 -1.07 0.69 9.12
N VAL A 54 -0.96 0.74 10.44
CA VAL A 54 -2.03 0.25 11.34
C VAL A 54 -3.31 1.07 11.16
N SER A 55 -3.19 2.40 11.03
CA SER A 55 -4.36 3.26 10.81
C SER A 55 -5.04 2.99 9.47
N ASP A 56 -4.27 2.74 8.42
CA ASP A 56 -4.80 2.40 7.09
C ASP A 56 -5.59 1.09 7.12
N ILE A 57 -5.05 0.05 7.78
CA ILE A 57 -5.74 -1.23 7.93
C ILE A 57 -7.06 -1.06 8.71
N ILE A 58 -7.06 -0.29 9.80
CA ILE A 58 -8.27 -0.05 10.59
C ILE A 58 -9.33 0.68 9.76
N ILE A 59 -8.94 1.71 9.01
CA ILE A 59 -9.83 2.46 8.12
C ILE A 59 -10.42 1.54 7.05
N MET A 60 -9.60 0.70 6.41
CA MET A 60 -10.07 -0.27 5.41
C MET A 60 -11.08 -1.25 5.99
N VAL A 61 -10.80 -1.83 7.17
CA VAL A 61 -11.72 -2.77 7.81
C VAL A 61 -13.04 -2.10 8.19
N ALA A 62 -12.98 -0.89 8.75
CA ALA A 62 -14.18 -0.12 9.10
C ALA A 62 -15.00 0.24 7.85
N PHE A 63 -14.33 0.64 6.76
CA PHE A 63 -14.96 0.98 5.51
C PHE A 63 -15.64 -0.21 4.84
N VAL A 64 -14.94 -1.35 4.75
CA VAL A 64 -15.52 -2.60 4.22
C VAL A 64 -16.71 -3.04 5.07
N GLY A 65 -16.59 -2.98 6.40
CA GLY A 65 -17.70 -3.26 7.31
C GLY A 65 -18.92 -2.37 7.06
N LEU A 66 -18.71 -1.06 6.89
CA LEU A 66 -19.77 -0.11 6.54
C LEU A 66 -20.44 -0.46 5.21
N VAL A 67 -19.65 -0.76 4.17
CA VAL A 67 -20.18 -1.17 2.85
C VAL A 67 -21.00 -2.45 2.96
N CYS A 68 -20.55 -3.44 3.75
CA CYS A 68 -21.31 -4.67 3.98
C CYS A 68 -22.64 -4.42 4.69
N VAL A 69 -22.67 -3.56 5.71
CA VAL A 69 -23.90 -3.19 6.43
C VAL A 69 -24.87 -2.45 5.50
N LEU A 70 -24.37 -1.49 4.72
CA LEU A 70 -25.17 -0.77 3.72
C LEU A 70 -25.73 -1.73 2.66
N ALA A 71 -24.92 -2.68 2.18
CA ALA A 71 -25.38 -3.68 1.22
C ALA A 71 -26.50 -4.57 1.79
N ALA A 72 -26.38 -4.98 3.06
CA ALA A 72 -27.41 -5.77 3.73
C ALA A 72 -28.71 -4.97 3.94
N ALA A 73 -28.61 -3.69 4.30
CA ALA A 73 -29.76 -2.81 4.44
C ALA A 73 -30.46 -2.49 3.09
N GLY A 74 -29.69 -2.46 2.00
CA GLY A 74 -30.15 -2.07 0.66
C GLY A 74 -31.08 -3.04 -0.04
N GLN A 75 -31.17 -4.28 0.45
CA GLN A 75 -32.18 -5.23 0.00
C GLN A 75 -33.62 -4.75 0.27
N THR A 76 -33.81 -3.71 1.10
CA THR A 76 -35.14 -3.30 1.60
C THR A 76 -35.66 -1.95 1.07
N THR A 77 -34.86 -1.17 0.32
CA THR A 77 -35.24 0.19 -0.11
C THR A 77 -34.73 0.56 -1.51
N GLU A 78 -35.59 1.12 -2.37
CA GLU A 78 -35.29 1.39 -3.79
C GLU A 78 -34.23 2.48 -4.04
N GLN A 79 -33.89 3.31 -3.05
CA GLN A 79 -32.89 4.39 -3.17
C GLN A 79 -31.48 4.01 -2.68
N LEU A 80 -31.31 2.87 -1.99
CA LEU A 80 -30.00 2.44 -1.51
C LEU A 80 -28.97 1.99 -2.57
N PRO A 81 -29.33 1.54 -3.80
CA PRO A 81 -28.31 1.08 -4.75
C PRO A 81 -27.37 2.20 -5.21
N GLN A 82 -27.85 3.45 -5.30
CA GLN A 82 -27.00 4.58 -5.69
C GLN A 82 -25.99 4.95 -4.59
N VAL A 83 -26.40 4.93 -3.32
CA VAL A 83 -25.52 5.18 -2.17
C VAL A 83 -24.42 4.11 -2.07
N LEU A 84 -24.77 2.84 -2.29
CA LEU A 84 -23.82 1.73 -2.29
C LEU A 84 -22.82 1.82 -3.46
N GLN A 85 -23.28 2.23 -4.65
CA GLN A 85 -22.40 2.48 -5.80
C GLN A 85 -21.41 3.63 -5.54
N VAL A 86 -21.88 4.74 -4.97
CA VAL A 86 -21.00 5.87 -4.62
C VAL A 86 -19.99 5.47 -3.55
N ALA A 87 -20.43 4.75 -2.50
CA ALA A 87 -19.53 4.25 -1.47
C ALA A 87 -18.46 3.33 -2.06
N THR A 88 -18.83 2.32 -2.85
CA THR A 88 -17.86 1.41 -3.47
C THR A 88 -16.89 2.13 -4.40
N LEU A 89 -17.34 3.15 -5.16
CA LEU A 89 -16.46 3.97 -5.99
C LEU A 89 -15.43 4.74 -5.15
N ILE A 90 -15.84 5.36 -4.04
CA ILE A 90 -14.92 6.05 -3.11
C ILE A 90 -13.87 5.06 -2.57
N GLY A 91 -14.29 3.85 -2.20
CA GLY A 91 -13.38 2.80 -1.75
C GLY A 91 -12.36 2.40 -2.80
N LEU A 92 -12.79 2.24 -4.07
CA LEU A 92 -11.89 1.91 -5.17
C LEU A 92 -10.87 3.02 -5.44
N ILE A 93 -11.30 4.29 -5.41
CA ILE A 93 -10.38 5.44 -5.55
C ILE A 93 -9.36 5.45 -4.40
N TYR A 94 -9.80 5.21 -3.17
CA TYR A 94 -8.93 5.13 -2.01
C TYR A 94 -7.87 4.03 -2.17
N VAL A 95 -8.29 2.81 -2.55
CA VAL A 95 -7.37 1.67 -2.81
C VAL A 95 -6.40 2.00 -3.95
N ALA A 96 -6.90 2.58 -5.05
CA ALA A 96 -6.10 2.93 -6.22
C ALA A 96 -5.00 3.95 -5.91
N ILE A 97 -5.16 4.78 -4.89
CA ILE A 97 -4.16 5.77 -4.46
C ILE A 97 -3.25 5.20 -3.36
N THR A 98 -3.84 4.56 -2.34
CA THR A 98 -3.10 4.09 -1.16
C THR A 98 -2.17 2.93 -1.48
N VAL A 99 -2.59 1.97 -2.30
CA VAL A 99 -1.78 0.78 -2.62
C VAL A 99 -0.49 1.17 -3.35
N PRO A 100 -0.50 2.01 -4.41
CA PRO A 100 0.75 2.47 -5.04
C PRO A 100 1.67 3.22 -4.07
N ILE A 101 1.11 4.06 -3.19
CA ILE A 101 1.89 4.80 -2.18
C ILE A 101 2.56 3.81 -1.23
N LEU A 102 1.84 2.83 -0.70
CA LEU A 102 2.39 1.80 0.21
C LEU A 102 3.45 0.93 -0.46
N ILE A 103 3.26 0.60 -1.74
CA ILE A 103 4.26 -0.12 -2.55
C ILE A 103 5.53 0.73 -2.69
N LEU A 104 5.41 1.97 -3.15
CA LEU A 104 6.54 2.87 -3.35
C LEU A 104 7.28 3.11 -2.03
N TRP A 105 6.51 3.26 -0.94
CA TRP A 105 7.03 3.39 0.41
C TRP A 105 7.84 2.16 0.84
N GLY A 106 7.31 0.96 0.62
CA GLY A 106 8.01 -0.30 0.92
C GLY A 106 9.31 -0.43 0.13
N ILE A 107 9.30 -0.09 -1.16
CA ILE A 107 10.50 -0.11 -2.01
C ILE A 107 11.57 0.85 -1.45
N ILE A 108 11.18 2.09 -1.12
CA ILE A 108 12.11 3.07 -0.55
C ILE A 108 12.69 2.58 0.78
N ASP A 109 11.88 2.02 1.68
CA ASP A 109 12.40 1.53 2.97
C ASP A 109 13.34 0.34 2.79
N PHE A 110 13.02 -0.55 1.86
CA PHE A 110 13.89 -1.66 1.52
C PHE A 110 15.28 -1.16 1.07
N PHE A 111 15.34 -0.25 0.09
CA PHE A 111 16.62 0.31 -0.38
C PHE A 111 17.37 1.10 0.70
N LEU A 112 16.65 1.82 1.57
CA LEU A 112 17.25 2.54 2.69
C LEU A 112 17.81 1.60 3.76
N ALA A 113 17.14 0.47 4.01
CA ALA A 113 17.63 -0.54 4.95
C ALA A 113 18.87 -1.25 4.42
N LEU A 114 18.97 -1.47 3.11
CA LEU A 114 20.16 -2.06 2.47
C LEU A 114 21.43 -1.25 2.73
N HIS A 115 21.33 0.07 2.65
CA HIS A 115 22.46 0.98 2.81
C HIS A 115 22.71 1.37 4.28
N ARG A 116 21.88 0.90 5.22
CA ARG A 116 21.98 1.28 6.63
C ARG A 116 22.97 0.39 7.37
N THR A 117 24.18 0.89 7.55
CA THR A 117 25.25 0.21 8.29
C THR A 117 25.41 0.71 9.73
N THR A 118 24.66 1.75 10.11
CA THR A 118 24.68 2.35 11.46
C THR A 118 23.31 2.34 12.14
N ASP A 119 23.32 2.32 13.47
CA ASP A 119 22.13 2.47 14.29
C ASP A 119 21.73 3.96 14.46
N ALA A 120 20.62 4.22 15.16
CA ALA A 120 20.12 5.57 15.40
C ALA A 120 21.04 6.44 16.29
N THR A 121 22.04 5.84 16.94
CA THR A 121 23.06 6.54 17.73
C THR A 121 24.37 6.75 16.96
N GLY A 122 24.44 6.27 15.70
CA GLY A 122 25.62 6.36 14.84
C GLY A 122 26.62 5.23 15.04
N LEU A 123 26.35 4.24 15.88
CA LEU A 123 27.23 3.09 16.07
C LEU A 123 27.07 2.10 14.91
N PRO A 124 28.15 1.49 14.40
CA PRO A 124 28.06 0.49 13.36
C PRO A 124 27.30 -0.73 13.88
N LEU A 125 26.40 -1.29 13.06
CA LEU A 125 25.68 -2.51 13.44
C LEU A 125 26.66 -3.68 13.58
N ALA A 126 26.44 -4.52 14.60
CA ALA A 126 27.22 -5.74 14.77
C ALA A 126 27.00 -6.67 13.57
N SER A 127 28.10 -7.14 12.97
CA SER A 127 28.06 -8.11 11.89
C SER A 127 29.27 -9.04 11.97
N THR A 128 29.02 -10.34 11.75
CA THR A 128 30.09 -11.33 11.55
C THR A 128 30.35 -11.56 10.06
N GLU A 129 31.48 -12.17 9.69
CA GLU A 129 31.77 -12.54 8.29
C GLU A 129 30.73 -13.50 7.68
N ARG A 130 30.09 -14.31 8.52
CA ARG A 130 28.97 -15.15 8.09
C ARG A 130 27.77 -14.28 7.71
N ASP A 131 27.49 -13.28 8.52
CA ASP A 131 26.31 -12.42 8.35
C ASP A 131 26.43 -11.53 7.12
N THR A 132 27.62 -11.04 6.81
CA THR A 132 27.87 -10.24 5.60
C THR A 132 27.69 -11.06 4.32
N ARG A 133 28.08 -12.35 4.32
CA ARG A 133 27.82 -13.26 3.19
C ARG A 133 26.34 -13.52 2.96
N TRP A 134 25.60 -13.79 4.03
CA TRP A 134 24.15 -14.00 3.93
C TRP A 134 23.40 -12.72 3.55
N ALA A 135 23.79 -11.59 4.12
CA ALA A 135 23.22 -10.29 3.77
C ALA A 135 23.42 -9.98 2.28
N ARG A 136 24.59 -10.29 1.71
CA ARG A 136 24.85 -10.10 0.27
C ARG A 136 23.96 -10.99 -0.61
N ARG A 137 23.68 -12.23 -0.20
CA ARG A 137 22.76 -13.12 -0.92
C ARG A 137 21.32 -12.62 -0.85
N LEU A 138 20.89 -12.20 0.35
CA LEU A 138 19.57 -11.61 0.58
C LEU A 138 19.39 -10.30 -0.19
N TYR A 139 20.45 -9.49 -0.31
CA TYR A 139 20.48 -8.27 -1.13
C TYR A 139 20.10 -8.58 -2.58
N TRP A 140 20.81 -9.52 -3.23
CA TRP A 140 20.55 -9.85 -4.63
C TRP A 140 19.19 -10.49 -4.85
N LEU A 141 18.74 -11.33 -3.90
CA LEU A 141 17.39 -11.91 -3.93
C LEU A 141 16.29 -10.85 -3.82
N ALA A 142 16.46 -9.86 -2.94
CA ALA A 142 15.44 -8.84 -2.76
C ALA A 142 15.47 -7.78 -3.89
N VAL A 143 16.63 -7.51 -4.50
CA VAL A 143 16.72 -6.73 -5.75
C VAL A 143 15.97 -7.46 -6.89
N SER A 144 16.15 -8.77 -7.05
CA SER A 144 15.48 -9.51 -8.12
C SER A 144 13.96 -9.57 -7.93
N ILE A 145 13.48 -9.73 -6.69
CA ILE A 145 12.04 -9.64 -6.37
C ILE A 145 11.49 -8.25 -6.69
N THR A 146 12.21 -7.18 -6.32
CA THR A 146 11.77 -5.81 -6.60
C THR A 146 11.67 -5.56 -8.10
N LEU A 147 12.66 -6.02 -8.89
CA LEU A 147 12.63 -5.94 -10.34
C LEU A 147 11.47 -6.74 -10.94
N ALA A 148 11.19 -7.93 -10.42
CA ALA A 148 10.05 -8.73 -10.84
C ALA A 148 8.71 -8.02 -10.56
N GLN A 149 8.55 -7.39 -9.39
CA GLN A 149 7.35 -6.62 -9.06
C GLN A 149 7.14 -5.44 -10.02
N VAL A 150 8.21 -4.71 -10.35
CA VAL A 150 8.13 -3.60 -11.33
C VAL A 150 7.75 -4.14 -12.72
N ALA A 151 8.35 -5.25 -13.16
CA ALA A 151 8.03 -5.87 -14.44
C ALA A 151 6.55 -6.32 -14.51
N ILE A 152 6.04 -6.93 -13.44
CA ILE A 152 4.62 -7.32 -13.34
C ILE A 152 3.70 -6.10 -13.38
N ALA A 153 4.04 -5.01 -12.68
CA ALA A 153 3.24 -3.79 -12.70
C ALA A 153 3.17 -3.15 -14.09
N ILE A 154 4.29 -3.13 -14.83
CA ILE A 154 4.33 -2.64 -16.21
C ILE A 154 3.50 -3.54 -17.13
N ALA A 155 3.68 -4.87 -17.05
CA ALA A 155 2.93 -5.83 -17.85
C ALA A 155 1.41 -5.72 -17.60
N GLY A 156 1.01 -5.60 -16.33
CA GLY A 156 -0.40 -5.41 -15.95
C GLY A 156 -0.98 -4.10 -16.47
N SER A 157 -0.22 -3.00 -16.45
CA SER A 157 -0.66 -1.71 -16.98
C SER A 157 -0.87 -1.76 -18.51
N ILE A 158 0.02 -2.44 -19.24
CA ILE A 158 -0.11 -2.66 -20.68
C ILE A 158 -1.34 -3.52 -20.98
N PHE A 159 -1.51 -4.62 -20.23
CA PHE A 159 -2.66 -5.51 -20.40
C PHE A 159 -3.99 -4.78 -20.15
N PHE A 160 -4.08 -4.00 -19.08
CA PHE A 160 -5.29 -3.24 -18.73
C PHE A 160 -5.65 -2.21 -19.80
N SER A 161 -4.67 -1.58 -20.44
CA SER A 161 -4.91 -0.63 -21.53
C SER A 161 -5.36 -1.29 -22.85
N GLN A 162 -5.28 -2.63 -22.98
CA GLN A 162 -5.87 -3.37 -24.09
C GLN A 162 -7.32 -3.83 -23.84
N VAL A 163 -7.83 -3.69 -22.61
CA VAL A 163 -9.21 -4.07 -22.28
C VAL A 163 -10.16 -3.03 -22.88
N LYS A 164 -10.79 -3.38 -24.00
CA LYS A 164 -11.90 -2.61 -24.58
C LYS A 164 -13.17 -2.90 -23.79
N ILE A 165 -13.75 -1.86 -23.18
CA ILE A 165 -15.10 -1.93 -22.63
C ILE A 165 -16.04 -1.61 -23.79
N ASP A 166 -16.80 -2.61 -24.27
CA ASP A 166 -17.86 -2.37 -25.26
C ASP A 166 -18.97 -1.52 -24.61
N THR A 167 -18.94 -0.22 -24.88
CA THR A 167 -19.93 0.76 -24.36
C THR A 167 -21.33 0.56 -24.95
N ASN A 168 -21.48 -0.28 -25.97
CA ASN A 168 -22.75 -0.53 -26.66
C ASN A 168 -23.74 -1.41 -25.89
N THR A 169 -23.32 -2.05 -24.79
CA THR A 169 -24.23 -2.84 -23.93
C THR A 169 -24.84 -2.02 -22.79
N LEU A 170 -24.50 -0.74 -22.64
CA LEU A 170 -24.99 0.15 -21.58
C LEU A 170 -26.16 1.05 -21.99
N THR A 171 -26.54 1.07 -23.27
CA THR A 171 -27.74 1.76 -23.75
C THR A 171 -28.90 0.77 -23.85
N PRO A 172 -30.00 0.93 -23.08
CA PRO A 172 -31.23 0.20 -23.39
C PRO A 172 -31.65 0.55 -24.83
N PRO A 173 -32.16 -0.41 -25.61
CA PRO A 173 -32.59 -0.13 -26.97
C PRO A 173 -33.67 0.96 -26.94
N TYR A 174 -33.41 2.08 -27.60
CA TYR A 174 -34.44 3.06 -27.91
C TYR A 174 -35.42 2.40 -28.87
N SER A 175 -36.59 2.00 -28.37
CA SER A 175 -37.70 1.49 -29.19
C SER A 175 -38.52 2.67 -29.71
N PRO A 176 -38.49 3.01 -31.01
CA PRO A 176 -39.45 3.93 -31.60
C PRO A 176 -40.75 3.17 -31.89
N GLN A 177 -41.49 2.77 -30.86
CA GLN A 177 -42.86 2.28 -31.01
C GLN A 177 -43.81 3.17 -30.21
N GLY A 178 -44.20 4.27 -30.83
CA GLY A 178 -45.09 5.26 -30.25
C GLY A 178 -45.78 6.15 -31.29
N SER A 179 -46.06 5.63 -32.49
CA SER A 179 -47.01 6.24 -33.42
C SER A 179 -48.16 5.28 -33.66
N GLN A 180 -48.98 5.09 -32.61
CA GLN A 180 -50.28 4.46 -32.78
C GLN A 180 -51.16 5.36 -33.63
N HIS A 181 -51.54 4.80 -34.78
CA HIS A 181 -52.55 5.28 -35.71
C HIS A 181 -53.88 5.52 -34.98
N LEU A 182 -54.29 6.78 -34.79
CA LEU A 182 -55.65 7.12 -34.36
C LEU A 182 -56.59 7.07 -35.59
N PRO A 183 -57.75 6.38 -35.51
CA PRO A 183 -58.80 6.45 -36.51
C PRO A 183 -59.80 7.55 -36.13
N GLY A 184 -60.03 8.51 -37.02
CA GLY A 184 -61.13 9.48 -36.88
C GLY A 184 -60.72 10.93 -37.07
N GLY A 185 -60.70 11.38 -38.33
CA GLY A 185 -60.64 12.79 -38.69
C GLY A 185 -61.75 13.08 -39.69
N GLY A 186 -62.89 13.54 -39.18
CA GLY A 186 -64.05 13.91 -39.99
C GLY A 186 -63.78 15.14 -40.87
N GLU A 187 -64.52 15.20 -41.97
CA GLU A 187 -64.66 16.37 -42.83
C GLU A 187 -64.89 17.65 -42.02
N VAL A 188 -64.14 18.70 -42.34
CA VAL A 188 -64.63 20.07 -42.18
C VAL A 188 -64.37 20.83 -43.48
N ARG A 189 -65.45 20.99 -44.25
CA ARG A 189 -65.56 21.94 -45.36
C ARG A 189 -65.41 23.36 -44.81
N SER A 190 -64.64 24.20 -45.48
CA SER A 190 -64.79 25.66 -45.40
C SER A 190 -65.16 26.20 -46.78
N LEU A 191 -66.18 27.06 -46.76
CA LEU A 191 -66.75 27.86 -47.84
C LEU A 191 -65.71 28.66 -48.62
#